data_AF-A0A967F7G0-F1
#
_entry.id   AF-A0A967F7G0-F1
#
_cell.length_a   1.000
_cell.length_b   1.000
_cell.length_c   1.000
_cell.angle_alpha   90.00
_cell.angle_beta   90.00
_cell.angle_gamma   90.00
#
_symmetry.space_group_name_H-M   'P 1'
#
loop_
_entity.id
_entity.type
_entity.pdbx_description
1 polymer ?
#
loop_
_entity_poly.entity_id
_entity_poly.type
_entity_poly.pdbx_seq_one_letter_code
_entity_poly.pdbx_strand_id
1 'polypeptide(L)'
;MSLSRINASAATLTKNRTEGSITPISGMCVTCVDGCIGMCEIGKSALRGHEVIYPQPFGVITTAAEKVYPVDYSHINIMGTAVGAHGIEADSDKAIFPAVKLDVAFGHDRGIRFRYPWIIPGIGSTNIAKNNWEGLAIGSALAGT
;
A
#
# COMPACT_ATOMS: atom_id res chain seq x y z
N MET A 1 22.17 4.53 -0.03
CA MET A 1 21.05 5.36 -0.53
C MET A 1 19.85 5.13 0.37
N SER A 2 19.16 6.20 0.78
CA SER A 2 17.86 6.05 1.47
C SER A 2 16.83 5.55 0.46
N LEU A 3 16.04 4.55 0.85
CA LEU A 3 14.91 4.05 0.06
C LEU A 3 13.68 4.97 0.16
N SER A 4 13.72 6.00 0.99
CA SER A 4 12.61 6.94 1.20
C SER A 4 13.05 8.37 0.90
N ARG A 5 12.11 9.18 0.40
CA ARG A 5 12.29 10.62 0.33
C ARG A 5 12.02 11.21 1.71
N ILE A 6 13.03 11.84 2.31
CA ILE A 6 12.96 12.35 3.68
C ILE A 6 12.75 13.87 3.63
N ASN A 7 11.96 14.43 4.55
CA ASN A 7 11.76 15.86 4.75
C ASN A 7 11.02 16.63 3.65
N ALA A 8 10.50 15.94 2.65
CA ALA A 8 9.58 16.46 1.65
C ALA A 8 8.75 15.33 1.05
N SER A 9 7.44 15.44 1.13
CA SER A 9 6.50 14.46 0.62
C SER A 9 5.20 15.10 0.14
N ALA A 10 4.64 14.57 -0.94
CA ALA A 10 3.27 14.89 -1.34
C ALA A 10 2.26 14.48 -0.25
N ALA A 11 2.56 13.40 0.49
CA ALA A 11 1.71 12.92 1.58
C ALA A 11 1.52 13.98 2.66
N THR A 12 2.56 14.73 3.03
CA THR A 12 2.47 15.78 4.06
C THR A 12 2.29 17.18 3.48
N LEU A 13 2.15 17.32 2.15
CA LEU A 13 2.14 18.60 1.42
C LEU A 13 3.34 19.47 1.83
N THR A 14 4.53 18.89 1.77
CA THR A 14 5.79 19.53 2.15
C THR A 14 6.81 19.55 1.02
N LYS A 15 7.71 20.54 1.03
CA LYS A 15 8.81 20.65 0.08
C LYS A 15 10.05 21.28 0.69
N ASN A 16 11.23 20.87 0.25
CA ASN A 16 12.48 21.53 0.59
C ASN A 16 12.59 22.89 -0.11
N ARG A 17 13.34 23.83 0.49
CA ARG A 17 13.66 25.11 -0.15
C ARG A 17 14.59 24.92 -1.36
N THR A 18 15.57 24.04 -1.24
CA THR A 18 16.58 23.77 -2.29
C THR A 18 16.50 22.31 -2.72
N GLU A 19 15.53 21.99 -3.58
CA GLU A 19 15.20 20.61 -3.96
C GLU A 19 16.39 19.85 -4.60
N GLY A 20 17.23 20.53 -5.37
CA GLY A 20 18.43 19.95 -5.99
C GLY A 20 19.67 19.87 -5.08
N SER A 21 19.57 20.33 -3.82
CA SER A 21 20.71 20.38 -2.89
C SER A 21 20.24 20.01 -1.48
N ILE A 22 20.02 18.72 -1.28
CA ILE A 22 19.61 18.13 0.00
C ILE A 22 20.56 17.00 0.42
N THR A 23 20.71 16.77 1.73
CA THR A 23 21.40 15.57 2.23
C THR A 23 20.50 14.34 2.07
N PRO A 24 20.96 13.25 1.44
CA PRO A 24 20.14 12.05 1.25
C PRO A 24 19.80 11.29 2.54
N ILE A 25 20.49 11.57 3.65
CA ILE A 25 20.33 10.83 4.92
C ILE A 25 19.28 11.49 5.80
N SER A 26 19.26 12.83 5.88
CA SER A 26 18.25 13.53 6.67
C SER A 26 17.22 14.27 5.82
N GLY A 27 17.42 14.45 4.52
CA GLY A 27 16.54 15.26 3.66
C GLY A 27 16.60 16.77 3.92
N MET A 28 17.53 17.25 4.76
CA MET A 28 17.73 18.69 4.99
C MET A 28 18.37 19.37 3.78
N CYS A 29 18.08 20.65 3.57
CA CYS A 29 18.80 21.49 2.60
C CYS A 29 20.28 21.58 3.01
N VAL A 30 21.21 21.55 2.04
CA VAL A 30 22.66 21.70 2.31
C VAL A 30 22.94 22.99 3.09
N THR A 31 22.21 24.05 2.78
CA THR A 31 22.19 25.30 3.55
C THR A 31 20.82 25.49 4.21
N CYS A 32 20.69 25.04 5.46
CA CYS A 32 19.56 25.37 6.30
C CYS A 32 19.75 26.80 6.83
N VAL A 33 18.75 27.66 6.64
CA VAL A 33 18.84 29.08 7.00
C VAL A 33 17.84 29.40 8.10
N ASP A 34 18.26 30.30 8.99
CA ASP A 34 17.34 30.96 9.91
C ASP A 34 16.32 31.80 9.11
N GLY A 35 15.06 31.83 9.56
CA GLY A 35 13.96 32.48 8.84
C GLY A 35 13.50 31.77 7.56
N CYS A 36 13.83 30.48 7.38
CA CYS A 36 13.33 29.71 6.24
C CYS A 36 11.79 29.62 6.28
N ILE A 37 11.13 30.24 5.29
CA ILE A 37 9.67 30.10 5.06
C ILE A 37 9.30 28.75 4.40
N GLY A 38 10.28 27.87 4.21
CA GLY A 38 10.11 26.59 3.53
C GLY A 38 9.27 25.63 4.36
N MET A 39 8.23 25.08 3.75
CA MET A 39 7.36 24.09 4.37
C MET A 39 7.91 22.67 4.18
N CYS A 40 9.18 22.44 4.52
CA CYS A 40 9.69 21.07 4.63
C CYS A 40 9.10 20.40 5.87
N GLU A 41 9.25 19.08 6.04
CA GLU A 41 8.65 18.39 7.19
C GLU A 41 9.16 18.92 8.53
N ILE A 42 10.45 19.29 8.64
CA ILE A 42 11.00 19.94 9.85
C ILE A 42 10.27 21.26 10.14
N GLY A 43 10.24 22.18 9.18
CA GLY A 43 9.66 23.52 9.38
C GLY A 43 8.15 23.46 9.63
N LYS A 44 7.44 22.63 8.85
CA LYS A 44 5.99 22.46 9.01
C LYS A 44 5.63 21.77 10.32
N SER A 45 6.41 20.77 10.77
CA SER A 45 6.18 20.11 12.06
C SER A 45 6.50 21.02 13.24
N ALA A 46 7.50 21.89 13.13
CA ALA A 46 7.81 22.88 14.17
C ALA A 46 6.65 23.87 14.39
N LEU A 47 5.93 24.24 13.32
CA LEU A 47 4.83 25.21 13.40
C LEU A 47 3.45 24.56 13.64
N ARG A 48 3.18 23.41 13.00
CA ARG A 48 1.85 22.78 12.91
C ARG A 48 1.88 21.31 13.33
N GLY A 49 2.78 20.92 14.25
CA GLY A 49 3.10 19.53 14.58
C GLY A 49 1.91 18.57 14.63
N HIS A 50 0.87 18.88 15.40
CA HIS A 50 -0.32 18.01 15.52
C HIS A 50 -1.11 17.83 14.22
N GLU A 51 -1.04 18.81 13.31
CA GLU A 51 -1.80 18.81 12.06
C GLU A 51 -1.09 18.03 10.94
N VAL A 52 0.20 17.69 11.11
CA VAL A 52 1.01 16.97 10.13
C VAL A 52 1.34 15.53 10.54
N ILE A 53 0.72 15.03 11.62
CA ILE A 53 0.88 13.63 12.06
C ILE A 53 0.41 12.65 10.98
N TYR A 54 -0.62 13.01 10.22
CA TYR A 54 -1.17 12.19 9.16
C TYR A 54 -0.99 12.81 7.78
N PRO A 55 -0.92 11.98 6.72
CA PRO A 55 -0.98 12.47 5.36
C PRO A 55 -2.24 13.29 5.07
N GLN A 56 -2.13 14.21 4.12
CA GLN A 56 -3.13 15.22 3.80
C GLN A 56 -3.63 15.08 2.36
N PRO A 57 -4.92 15.38 2.09
CA PRO A 57 -5.94 15.79 3.06
C PRO A 57 -6.46 14.63 3.92
N PHE A 58 -6.37 14.77 5.25
CA PHE A 58 -6.76 13.69 6.17
C PHE A 58 -8.25 13.32 6.03
N GLY A 59 -8.56 12.02 6.20
CA GLY A 59 -9.94 11.52 6.26
C GLY A 59 -10.55 11.14 4.90
N VAL A 60 -10.22 11.86 3.82
CA VAL A 60 -10.80 11.63 2.47
C VAL A 60 -9.84 10.95 1.49
N ILE A 61 -8.73 10.41 2.00
CA ILE A 61 -7.71 9.74 1.19
C ILE A 61 -7.37 8.35 1.75
N THR A 62 -6.77 7.54 0.89
CA THR A 62 -5.99 6.36 1.26
C THR A 62 -4.54 6.62 0.86
N THR A 63 -3.61 6.28 1.73
CA THR A 63 -2.20 6.67 1.58
C THR A 63 -1.33 5.45 1.30
N ALA A 64 -0.54 5.51 0.24
CA ALA A 64 0.50 4.54 -0.05
C ALA A 64 1.85 4.98 0.54
N ALA A 65 2.84 4.10 0.49
CA ALA A 65 4.21 4.44 0.87
C ALA A 65 4.94 5.19 -0.27
N GLU A 66 5.61 6.30 0.05
CA GLU A 66 6.53 6.97 -0.87
C GLU A 66 7.97 6.44 -0.66
N LYS A 67 8.19 5.19 -1.08
CA LYS A 67 9.47 4.49 -0.94
C LYS A 67 9.84 3.81 -2.25
N VAL A 68 11.13 3.83 -2.57
CA VAL A 68 11.75 3.00 -3.61
C VAL A 68 12.08 1.67 -2.97
N TYR A 69 11.26 0.65 -3.22
CA TYR A 69 11.55 -0.70 -2.75
C TYR A 69 12.62 -1.33 -3.66
N PRO A 70 13.59 -2.08 -3.10
CA PRO A 70 14.64 -2.71 -3.89
C PRO A 70 14.13 -3.90 -4.73
N VAL A 71 12.90 -4.33 -4.48
CA VAL A 71 12.21 -5.42 -5.17
C VAL A 71 10.75 -5.04 -5.37
N ASP A 72 10.19 -5.48 -6.48
CA ASP A 72 8.76 -5.39 -6.79
C ASP A 72 8.29 -6.69 -7.48
N TYR A 73 7.02 -6.76 -7.86
CA TYR A 73 6.48 -7.96 -8.51
C TYR A 73 7.09 -8.27 -9.88
N SER A 74 7.73 -7.32 -10.57
CA SER A 74 8.42 -7.59 -11.84
C SER A 74 9.70 -8.43 -11.66
N HIS A 75 10.21 -8.52 -10.44
CA HIS A 75 11.35 -9.37 -10.09
C HIS A 75 10.95 -10.83 -9.85
N ILE A 76 9.65 -11.13 -9.83
CA ILE A 76 9.11 -12.49 -9.61
C ILE A 76 8.69 -13.08 -10.96
N ASN A 77 9.25 -14.24 -11.31
CA ASN A 77 8.81 -15.04 -12.44
C ASN A 77 8.14 -16.33 -11.93
N ILE A 78 6.92 -16.59 -12.41
CA ILE A 78 6.20 -17.84 -12.14
C ILE A 78 6.46 -18.78 -13.32
N MET A 79 7.25 -19.83 -13.08
CA MET A 79 7.57 -20.85 -14.08
C MET A 79 6.48 -21.92 -14.07
N GLY A 80 5.58 -21.87 -15.04
CA GLY A 80 4.57 -22.92 -15.26
C GLY A 80 5.16 -24.20 -15.86
N THR A 81 4.47 -25.32 -15.70
CA THR A 81 4.73 -26.57 -16.44
C THR A 81 3.62 -26.81 -17.46
N ALA A 82 3.98 -27.29 -18.65
CA ALA A 82 3.04 -27.73 -19.68
C ALA A 82 2.70 -29.23 -19.56
N VAL A 83 3.33 -29.94 -18.61
CA VAL A 83 3.16 -31.38 -18.40
C VAL A 83 2.72 -31.64 -16.96
N GLY A 84 1.69 -32.47 -16.82
CA GLY A 84 1.07 -32.80 -15.54
C GLY A 84 0.07 -31.76 -15.06
N ALA A 85 -0.60 -32.07 -13.95
CA ALA A 85 -1.50 -31.15 -13.25
C ALA A 85 -1.32 -31.33 -11.73
N HIS A 86 -1.42 -30.23 -10.99
CA HIS A 86 -1.37 -30.24 -9.52
C HIS A 86 -2.72 -29.76 -8.98
N GLY A 87 -3.26 -30.48 -8.00
CA GLY A 87 -4.57 -30.17 -7.39
C GLY A 87 -5.79 -30.75 -8.12
N ILE A 88 -5.59 -31.35 -9.29
CA ILE A 88 -6.59 -32.09 -10.07
C ILE A 88 -5.88 -33.23 -10.84
N GLU A 89 -6.65 -34.19 -11.32
CA GLU A 89 -6.15 -35.26 -12.18
C GLU A 89 -5.52 -34.70 -13.47
N ALA A 90 -4.34 -35.23 -13.84
CA ALA A 90 -3.56 -34.80 -15.00
C ALA A 90 -4.12 -35.37 -16.31
N ASP A 91 -5.37 -35.02 -16.61
CA ASP A 91 -6.13 -35.45 -17.78
C ASP A 91 -6.70 -34.21 -18.48
N SER A 92 -6.58 -34.14 -19.81
CA SER A 92 -6.95 -32.94 -20.58
C SER A 92 -8.45 -32.64 -20.57
N ASP A 93 -9.31 -33.64 -20.34
CA ASP A 93 -10.76 -33.46 -20.20
C ASP A 93 -11.15 -32.98 -18.79
N LYS A 94 -10.25 -33.13 -17.80
CA LYS A 94 -10.47 -32.74 -16.40
C LYS A 94 -9.73 -31.46 -16.01
N ALA A 95 -8.47 -31.32 -16.37
CA ALA A 95 -7.57 -30.22 -16.03
C ALA A 95 -7.81 -28.98 -16.91
N ILE A 96 -9.05 -28.51 -16.94
CA ILE A 96 -9.50 -27.37 -17.74
C ILE A 96 -9.65 -26.10 -16.88
N PHE A 97 -9.55 -24.92 -17.50
CA PHE A 97 -9.63 -23.63 -16.80
C PHE A 97 -10.87 -23.44 -15.90
N PRO A 98 -12.08 -23.95 -16.23
CA PRO A 98 -13.25 -23.80 -15.35
C PRO A 98 -13.15 -24.62 -14.06
N ALA A 99 -12.28 -25.64 -14.02
CA ALA A 99 -12.13 -26.52 -12.87
C ALA A 99 -11.15 -25.97 -11.81
N VAL A 100 -10.53 -24.81 -12.06
CA VAL A 100 -9.60 -24.17 -11.11
C VAL A 100 -10.34 -23.84 -9.82
N LYS A 101 -9.85 -24.39 -8.70
CA LYS A 101 -10.40 -24.14 -7.38
C LYS A 101 -9.60 -23.06 -6.67
N LEU A 102 -10.28 -21.96 -6.36
CA LEU A 102 -9.70 -20.78 -5.69
C LEU A 102 -10.12 -20.65 -4.22
N ASP A 103 -10.90 -21.60 -3.71
CA ASP A 103 -11.38 -21.58 -2.33
C ASP A 103 -10.20 -21.67 -1.35
N VAL A 104 -10.19 -20.79 -0.36
CA VAL A 104 -9.19 -20.78 0.71
C VAL A 104 -9.87 -20.65 2.08
N ALA A 105 -9.10 -20.88 3.14
CA ALA A 105 -9.55 -20.62 4.51
C ALA A 105 -8.55 -19.70 5.22
N PHE A 106 -9.05 -18.62 5.82
CA PHE A 106 -8.23 -17.67 6.59
C PHE A 106 -8.58 -17.72 8.08
N GLY A 107 -7.60 -17.49 8.95
CA GLY A 107 -7.77 -17.41 10.41
C GLY A 107 -7.42 -18.70 11.16
N HIS A 108 -7.52 -18.63 12.50
CA HIS A 108 -7.30 -19.76 13.41
C HIS A 108 -8.59 -20.59 13.57
N ASP A 109 -8.54 -21.71 14.30
CA ASP A 109 -9.71 -22.52 14.70
C ASP A 109 -10.66 -22.92 13.55
N ARG A 110 -10.14 -23.71 12.60
CA ARG A 110 -10.81 -24.17 11.36
C ARG A 110 -11.06 -23.08 10.31
N GLY A 111 -10.81 -21.80 10.63
CA GLY A 111 -10.81 -20.69 9.69
C GLY A 111 -12.18 -20.36 9.09
N ILE A 112 -12.25 -19.22 8.41
CA ILE A 112 -13.40 -18.80 7.62
C ILE A 112 -13.13 -19.16 6.17
N ARG A 113 -14.10 -19.81 5.51
CA ARG A 113 -14.01 -20.20 4.10
C ARG A 113 -14.31 -19.02 3.18
N PHE A 114 -13.43 -18.82 2.22
CA PHE A 114 -13.50 -17.78 1.20
C PHE A 114 -13.56 -18.44 -0.18
N ARG A 115 -14.32 -17.86 -1.10
CA ARG A 115 -14.41 -18.31 -2.49
C ARG A 115 -13.16 -17.93 -3.30
N TYR A 116 -12.49 -16.86 -2.91
CA TYR A 116 -11.32 -16.32 -3.60
C TYR A 116 -10.17 -15.99 -2.63
N PRO A 117 -8.91 -16.02 -3.08
CA PRO A 117 -7.73 -15.87 -2.23
C PRO A 117 -7.36 -14.40 -1.98
N TRP A 118 -8.34 -13.57 -1.65
CA TRP A 118 -8.12 -12.16 -1.33
C TRP A 118 -9.14 -11.67 -0.32
N ILE A 119 -8.82 -10.58 0.36
CA ILE A 119 -9.66 -9.93 1.37
C ILE A 119 -9.48 -8.42 1.29
N ILE A 120 -10.52 -7.66 1.62
CA ILE A 120 -10.40 -6.21 1.84
C ILE A 120 -9.63 -5.99 3.15
N PRO A 121 -8.43 -5.38 3.12
CA PRO A 121 -7.65 -5.15 4.33
C PRO A 121 -8.31 -4.12 5.24
N GLY A 122 -7.84 -4.00 6.48
CA GLY A 122 -8.32 -2.96 7.39
C GLY A 122 -7.99 -1.55 6.89
N ILE A 123 -9.00 -0.76 6.54
CA ILE A 123 -8.86 0.65 6.09
C ILE A 123 -9.23 1.61 7.23
N GLY A 124 -8.44 1.59 8.32
CA GLY A 124 -8.84 2.20 9.60
C GLY A 124 -8.32 3.62 9.90
N SER A 125 -7.29 4.10 9.19
CA SER A 125 -6.64 5.38 9.56
C SER A 125 -7.35 6.63 9.01
N THR A 126 -8.42 6.46 8.21
CA THR A 126 -9.21 7.55 7.60
C THR A 126 -10.70 7.19 7.52
N ASN A 127 -11.55 8.11 7.06
CA ASN A 127 -13.00 7.88 6.94
C ASN A 127 -13.37 7.05 5.69
N ILE A 128 -12.41 6.59 4.88
CA ILE A 128 -12.70 5.89 3.61
C ILE A 128 -13.47 4.59 3.82
N ALA A 129 -13.08 3.75 4.79
CA ALA A 129 -13.84 2.53 5.12
C ALA A 129 -15.29 2.88 5.47
N LYS A 130 -15.48 3.85 6.38
CA LYS A 130 -16.79 4.25 6.86
C LYS A 130 -17.66 4.80 5.73
N ASN A 131 -17.10 5.70 4.92
CA ASN A 131 -17.82 6.38 3.85
C ASN A 131 -18.21 5.45 2.70
N ASN A 132 -17.47 4.36 2.48
CA ASN A 132 -17.71 3.40 1.40
C ASN A 132 -18.17 2.02 1.91
N TRP A 133 -18.54 1.92 3.20
CA TRP A 133 -18.78 0.64 3.86
C TRP A 133 -19.85 -0.19 3.15
N GLU A 134 -20.96 0.43 2.76
CA GLU A 134 -22.06 -0.27 2.11
C GLU A 134 -21.60 -0.99 0.83
N GLY A 135 -20.88 -0.28 -0.05
CA GLY A 135 -20.33 -0.88 -1.28
C GLY A 135 -19.28 -1.95 -1.01
N LEU A 136 -18.36 -1.70 -0.08
CA LEU A 136 -17.29 -2.65 0.28
C LEU A 136 -17.87 -3.93 0.88
N ALA A 137 -18.78 -3.81 1.85
CA ALA A 137 -19.38 -4.94 2.54
C ALA A 137 -20.27 -5.76 1.61
N ILE A 138 -21.14 -5.11 0.82
CA ILE A 138 -22.01 -5.80 -0.14
C ILE A 138 -21.15 -6.51 -1.20
N GLY A 139 -20.15 -5.83 -1.76
CA GLY A 139 -19.26 -6.41 -2.76
C GLY A 139 -18.50 -7.64 -2.24
N SER A 140 -17.93 -7.54 -1.04
CA SER A 140 -17.23 -8.67 -0.38
C SER A 140 -18.18 -9.85 -0.15
N ALA A 141 -19.37 -9.58 0.39
CA ALA A 141 -20.38 -10.62 0.65
C ALA A 141 -20.84 -11.32 -0.63
N LEU A 142 -21.04 -10.59 -1.73
CA LEU A 142 -21.41 -11.16 -3.03
C LEU A 142 -20.26 -11.99 -3.64
N ALA A 143 -19.02 -11.52 -3.50
CA ALA A 143 -17.83 -12.24 -3.98
C ALA A 143 -17.51 -13.47 -3.13
N GLY A 144 -17.99 -13.54 -1.87
CA GLY A 144 -17.63 -14.59 -0.92
C GLY A 144 -16.22 -14.41 -0.37
N THR A 145 -15.84 -13.16 -0.11
CA THR A 145 -14.59 -12.73 0.53
C THR A 145 -14.83 -11.84 1.74
#